data_AF-A0A2E4H0A6-F1
#
_entry.id   AF-A0A2E4H0A6-F1
#
_cell.length_a   1.000
_cell.length_b   1.000
_cell.length_c   1.000
_cell.angle_alpha   90.00
_cell.angle_beta   90.00
_cell.angle_gamma   90.00
#
_symmetry.space_group_name_H-M   'P 1'
#
loop_
_entity.id
_entity.type
_entity.pdbx_description
1 polymer ?
#
loop_
_entity_poly.entity_id
_entity_poly.type
_entity_poly.pdbx_seq_one_letter_code
_entity_poly.pdbx_strand_id
1 'polypeptide(L)'
;MSAYSHSIKRAKERYNLELNGFDLGVIRELIILGHAVLMSRGENGKNIYLLRYRETTMKLVFCEISQRVITILPSSGKLRKRQQRSGGKMPRKNARLRKVGRAISSYGSNLVGV
;
A
#
# COMPACT_ATOMS: atom_id res chain seq x y z
N MET A 1 -14.18 -14.65 1.28
CA MET A 1 -13.94 -13.22 0.94
C MET A 1 -13.21 -13.17 -0.41
N SER A 2 -13.82 -12.57 -1.44
CA SER A 2 -13.27 -12.54 -2.81
C SER A 2 -12.02 -11.66 -2.89
N ALA A 3 -11.01 -12.11 -3.66
CA ALA A 3 -9.69 -11.48 -3.86
C ALA A 3 -9.78 -10.02 -4.36
N TYR A 4 -10.92 -9.61 -4.92
CA TYR A 4 -11.19 -8.26 -5.42
C TYR A 4 -11.53 -7.24 -4.32
N SER A 5 -11.92 -7.70 -3.12
CA SER A 5 -12.43 -6.82 -2.06
C SER A 5 -11.41 -5.81 -1.55
N HIS A 6 -10.12 -6.16 -1.55
CA HIS A 6 -9.07 -5.30 -1.01
C HIS A 6 -8.68 -4.16 -1.96
N SER A 7 -8.63 -4.42 -3.27
CA SER A 7 -8.32 -3.39 -4.29
C SER A 7 -9.42 -2.32 -4.35
N ILE A 8 -10.68 -2.76 -4.32
CA ILE A 8 -11.86 -1.87 -4.31
C ILE A 8 -11.88 -1.01 -3.05
N LYS A 9 -11.75 -1.64 -1.87
CA LYS A 9 -11.71 -0.89 -0.59
C LYS A 9 -10.61 0.15 -0.56
N ARG A 10 -9.39 -0.21 -0.98
CA ARG A 10 -8.27 0.76 -1.04
C ARG A 10 -8.53 1.90 -2.01
N ALA A 11 -9.10 1.63 -3.17
CA ALA A 11 -9.41 2.66 -4.15
C ALA A 11 -10.46 3.65 -3.61
N LYS A 12 -11.50 3.14 -2.95
CA LYS A 12 -12.53 3.96 -2.29
C LYS A 12 -11.94 4.77 -1.13
N GLU A 13 -11.21 4.15 -0.22
CA GLU A 13 -10.64 4.81 0.96
C GLU A 13 -9.62 5.90 0.62
N ARG A 14 -8.76 5.68 -0.40
CA ARG A 14 -7.65 6.59 -0.71
C ARG A 14 -8.01 7.64 -1.75
N TYR A 15 -8.85 7.29 -2.71
CA TYR A 15 -9.10 8.11 -3.89
C TYR A 15 -10.58 8.42 -4.13
N ASN A 16 -11.48 7.98 -3.24
CA ASN A 16 -12.93 8.10 -3.41
C ASN A 16 -13.42 7.53 -4.76
N LEU A 17 -12.72 6.51 -5.27
CA LEU A 17 -13.07 5.86 -6.52
C LEU A 17 -14.05 4.73 -6.22
N GLU A 18 -15.28 4.88 -6.70
CA GLU A 18 -16.34 3.88 -6.53
C GLU A 18 -16.31 2.87 -7.68
N LEU A 19 -15.70 1.72 -7.40
CA LEU A 19 -15.66 0.57 -8.31
C LEU A 19 -16.38 -0.60 -7.67
N ASN A 20 -17.02 -1.41 -8.50
CA ASN A 20 -17.61 -2.68 -8.10
C ASN A 20 -16.87 -3.88 -8.73
N GLY A 21 -17.33 -5.10 -8.45
CA GLY A 21 -16.73 -6.31 -9.02
C GLY A 21 -16.85 -6.41 -10.54
N PHE A 22 -17.94 -5.90 -11.11
CA PHE A 22 -18.17 -5.86 -12.55
C PHE A 22 -17.18 -4.92 -13.24
N ASP A 23 -16.91 -3.74 -12.65
CA ASP A 23 -15.91 -2.79 -13.17
C ASP A 23 -14.52 -3.43 -13.25
N LEU A 24 -14.13 -4.23 -12.27
CA LEU A 24 -12.85 -4.95 -12.32
C LEU A 24 -12.81 -6.02 -13.41
N GLY A 25 -13.94 -6.67 -13.68
CA GLY A 25 -14.07 -7.59 -14.81
C GLY A 25 -13.86 -6.87 -16.14
N VAL A 26 -14.54 -5.73 -16.34
CA VAL A 26 -14.37 -4.91 -17.56
C VAL A 26 -12.94 -4.41 -17.70
N ILE A 27 -12.33 -3.90 -16.62
CA ILE A 27 -10.93 -3.44 -16.64
C ILE A 27 -9.98 -4.58 -17.01
N ARG A 28 -10.19 -5.79 -16.48
CA ARG A 28 -9.41 -6.97 -16.85
C ARG A 28 -9.52 -7.25 -18.35
N GLU A 29 -10.74 -7.29 -18.90
CA GLU A 29 -10.95 -7.55 -20.33
C GLU A 29 -10.29 -6.46 -21.19
N LEU A 30 -10.41 -5.19 -20.82
CA LEU A 30 -9.75 -4.09 -21.54
C LEU A 30 -8.23 -4.22 -21.57
N ILE A 31 -7.61 -4.72 -20.49
CA ILE A 31 -6.17 -4.99 -20.46
C ILE A 31 -5.82 -6.16 -21.38
N ILE A 32 -6.56 -7.27 -21.29
CA ILE A 32 -6.31 -8.48 -22.08
C ILE A 32 -6.47 -8.22 -23.58
N LEU A 33 -7.46 -7.42 -23.97
CA LEU A 33 -7.75 -7.03 -25.35
C LEU A 33 -6.80 -5.95 -25.90
N GLY A 34 -5.84 -5.47 -25.09
CA GLY A 34 -4.84 -4.50 -25.53
C GLY A 34 -5.32 -3.04 -25.59
N HIS A 35 -6.45 -2.72 -24.96
CA HIS A 35 -6.95 -1.34 -24.85
C HIS A 35 -6.27 -0.54 -23.73
N ALA A 36 -5.38 -1.16 -22.96
CA ALA A 36 -4.55 -0.52 -21.95
C ALA A 36 -3.11 -0.34 -22.43
N VAL A 37 -2.50 0.80 -22.13
CA VAL A 37 -1.10 1.08 -22.47
C VAL A 37 -0.20 0.43 -21.41
N LEU A 38 0.67 -0.48 -21.83
CA LEU A 38 1.71 -1.04 -20.95
C LEU A 38 2.76 0.03 -20.66
N MET A 39 2.89 0.42 -19.39
CA MET A 39 3.83 1.44 -18.94
C MET A 39 5.16 0.84 -18.48
N SER A 40 5.10 -0.27 -17.75
CA SER A 40 6.28 -0.95 -17.21
C SER A 40 5.99 -2.43 -17.03
N ARG A 41 6.98 -3.26 -17.33
CA ARG A 41 6.99 -4.66 -16.95
C ARG A 41 7.56 -4.78 -15.54
N GLY A 42 6.96 -5.60 -14.71
CA GLY A 42 7.46 -5.88 -13.37
C GLY A 42 7.71 -7.37 -13.17
N GLU A 43 8.28 -7.71 -12.04
CA GLU A 43 8.59 -9.11 -11.71
C GLU A 43 7.32 -9.94 -11.49
N ASN A 44 7.42 -11.25 -11.70
CA ASN A 44 6.35 -12.21 -11.46
C ASN A 44 5.05 -11.91 -12.25
N GLY A 45 5.20 -11.39 -13.48
CA GLY A 45 4.07 -11.06 -14.35
C GLY A 45 3.19 -9.92 -13.83
N LYS A 46 3.71 -9.07 -12.92
CA LYS A 46 3.02 -7.89 -12.41
C LYS A 46 3.41 -6.68 -13.24
N ASN A 47 2.55 -6.31 -14.17
CA ASN A 47 2.79 -5.22 -15.11
C ASN A 47 1.98 -3.98 -14.70
N ILE A 48 2.51 -2.81 -15.05
CA ILE A 48 1.86 -1.53 -14.81
C ILE A 48 1.24 -1.06 -16.12
N TYR A 49 -0.07 -0.81 -16.09
CA TYR A 49 -0.82 -0.31 -17.22
C TYR A 49 -1.38 1.07 -16.95
N LEU A 50 -1.56 1.85 -18.00
CA LEU A 50 -2.37 3.05 -18.02
C LEU A 50 -3.64 2.76 -18.83
N LEU A 51 -4.79 2.93 -18.20
CA LEU A 51 -6.09 2.71 -18.83
C LEU A 51 -6.99 3.92 -18.57
N ARG A 52 -7.72 4.35 -19.60
CA ARG A 52 -8.85 5.24 -19.42
C ARG A 52 -10.11 4.39 -19.29
N TYR A 53 -10.78 4.47 -18.15
CA TYR A 53 -12.04 3.78 -17.91
C TYR A 53 -13.07 4.81 -17.43
N ARG A 54 -14.22 4.84 -18.10
CA ARG A 54 -15.19 5.95 -17.99
C ARG A 54 -14.48 7.29 -18.27
N GLU A 55 -14.54 8.22 -17.34
CA GLU A 55 -13.92 9.54 -17.44
C GLU A 55 -12.59 9.65 -16.69
N THR A 56 -12.10 8.55 -16.11
CA THR A 56 -10.90 8.55 -15.27
C THR A 56 -9.77 7.79 -15.95
N THR A 57 -8.63 8.45 -16.10
CA THR A 57 -7.38 7.76 -16.44
C THR A 57 -6.77 7.18 -15.16
N MET A 58 -6.33 5.94 -15.20
CA MET A 58 -5.82 5.23 -14.02
C MET A 58 -4.58 4.42 -14.36
N LYS A 59 -3.59 4.49 -13.48
CA LYS A 59 -2.48 3.56 -13.40
C LYS A 59 -2.92 2.32 -12.64
N LEU A 60 -2.69 1.16 -13.23
CA LEU A 60 -3.14 -0.13 -12.74
C LEU A 60 -1.93 -1.04 -12.57
N VAL A 61 -1.87 -1.78 -11.48
CA VAL A 61 -0.97 -2.94 -11.37
C VAL A 61 -1.80 -4.18 -11.65
N PHE A 62 -1.47 -4.86 -12.74
CA PHE A 62 -2.16 -6.08 -13.19
C PHE A 62 -1.20 -7.26 -13.14
N CYS A 63 -1.65 -8.37 -12.58
CA CYS A 63 -0.91 -9.63 -12.64
C CYS A 63 -1.44 -10.44 -13.81
N GLU A 64 -0.62 -10.63 -14.85
CA GLU A 64 -0.98 -11.42 -16.04
C GLU A 64 -1.19 -12.90 -15.70
N ILE A 65 -0.35 -13.48 -14.84
CA ILE A 65 -0.43 -14.90 -14.45
C ILE A 65 -1.77 -15.23 -13.80
N SER A 66 -2.22 -14.39 -12.88
CA SER A 66 -3.49 -14.59 -12.17
C SER A 66 -4.67 -13.83 -12.80
N GLN A 67 -4.42 -13.09 -13.88
CA GLN A 67 -5.33 -12.17 -14.54
C GLN A 67 -6.14 -11.28 -13.59
N ARG A 68 -5.45 -10.62 -12.65
CA ARG A 68 -6.08 -9.84 -11.58
C ARG A 68 -5.53 -8.42 -11.47
N VAL A 69 -6.43 -7.48 -11.19
CA VAL A 69 -6.09 -6.10 -10.84
C VAL A 69 -5.71 -6.03 -9.35
N ILE A 70 -4.42 -5.78 -9.09
CA ILE A 70 -3.86 -5.69 -7.73
C ILE A 70 -4.04 -4.30 -7.13
N THR A 71 -3.84 -3.24 -7.92
CA THR A 71 -3.87 -1.86 -7.41
C THR A 71 -4.36 -0.91 -8.49
N ILE A 72 -5.12 0.09 -8.06
CA ILE A 72 -5.70 1.15 -8.90
C ILE A 72 -5.27 2.49 -8.34
N LEU A 73 -4.71 3.34 -9.20
CA LEU A 73 -4.27 4.68 -8.89
C LEU A 73 -4.80 5.64 -9.97
N PRO A 74 -5.84 6.43 -9.69
CA PRO A 74 -6.31 7.43 -10.65
C PRO A 74 -5.24 8.51 -10.91
N SER A 75 -5.15 9.00 -12.14
CA SER A 75 -4.20 10.04 -12.56
C SER A 75 -4.52 11.40 -11.95
N SER A 76 -5.80 11.65 -11.65
CA SER A 76 -6.32 12.89 -11.09
C SER A 76 -6.89 12.67 -9.69
N GLY A 77 -6.06 12.21 -8.77
CA GLY A 77 -6.40 12.18 -7.35
C GLY A 77 -5.61 13.24 -6.60
N LYS A 78 -6.28 14.25 -6.00
CA LYS A 78 -5.68 14.94 -4.84
C LYS A 78 -5.44 13.85 -3.80
N LEU A 79 -4.19 13.39 -3.67
CA LEU A 79 -3.77 12.48 -2.61
C LEU A 79 -4.25 13.11 -1.30
N ARG A 80 -5.22 12.49 -0.61
CA ARG A 80 -5.60 12.95 0.72
C ARG A 80 -4.33 12.98 1.55
N LYS A 81 -3.96 14.16 2.07
CA LYS A 81 -2.86 14.29 3.02
C LYS A 81 -3.11 13.24 4.09
N ARG A 82 -2.13 12.35 4.30
CA ARG A 82 -2.16 11.30 5.31
C ARG A 82 -2.64 11.96 6.61
N GLN A 83 -3.85 11.65 7.05
CA GLN A 83 -4.28 12.04 8.39
C GLN A 83 -3.21 11.48 9.34
N GLN A 84 -2.51 12.37 10.06
CA GLN A 84 -1.69 11.95 11.18
C GLN A 84 -2.63 11.13 12.07
N ARG A 85 -2.39 9.82 12.15
CA ARG A 85 -3.08 8.99 13.13
C ARG A 85 -2.76 9.62 14.48
N SER A 86 -3.78 10.22 15.09
CA SER A 86 -3.69 10.84 16.41
C SER A 86 -2.99 9.87 17.35
N GLY A 87 -1.79 10.26 17.80
CA GLY A 87 -0.98 9.65 18.86
C GLY A 87 -1.38 8.24 19.29
N GLY A 88 -1.21 7.24 18.42
CA GLY A 88 -1.21 5.85 18.86
C GLY A 88 -0.05 5.71 19.84
N LYS A 89 -0.34 5.71 21.14
CA LYS A 89 0.65 5.53 22.20
C LYS A 89 1.51 4.35 21.81
N MET A 90 2.79 4.63 21.54
CA MET A 90 3.80 3.62 21.26
C MET A 90 3.70 2.54 22.34
N PRO A 91 3.41 1.28 21.99
CA PRO A 91 3.24 0.24 22.99
C PRO A 91 4.51 0.15 23.83
N ARG A 92 4.36 0.33 25.16
CA ARG A 92 5.44 0.26 26.15
C ARG A 92 5.96 -1.19 26.27
N LYS A 93 6.46 -1.79 25.20
CA LYS A 93 7.06 -3.14 25.23
C LYS A 93 8.55 -3.13 25.63
N ASN A 94 9.15 -1.96 25.85
CA ASN A 94 10.56 -1.82 26.24
C ASN A 94 10.76 -1.28 27.68
N ALA A 95 9.82 -1.51 28.59
CA ALA A 95 10.02 -1.16 30.00
C ALA A 95 11.12 -2.03 30.68
N ARG A 96 11.31 -3.28 30.23
CA ARG A 96 12.37 -4.17 30.75
C ARG A 96 13.79 -3.74 30.36
N LEU A 97 13.98 -3.15 29.18
CA LEU A 97 15.30 -2.68 28.72
C LEU A 97 15.84 -1.50 29.57
N ARG A 98 14.95 -0.69 30.17
CA ARG A 98 15.37 0.39 31.06
C ARG A 98 15.93 -0.10 32.40
N LYS A 99 15.60 -1.32 32.85
CA LYS A 99 16.19 -1.89 34.07
C LYS A 99 17.62 -2.39 33.84
N VAL A 100 17.94 -2.85 32.62
CA VAL A 100 19.29 -3.33 32.28
C VAL A 100 20.28 -2.16 32.17
N GLY A 101 19.88 -1.04 31.56
CA GLY A 101 20.73 0.15 31.46
C GLY A 101 21.08 0.80 32.81
N ARG A 102 20.23 0.67 33.83
CA ARG A 102 20.54 1.15 35.20
C ARG A 102 21.53 0.25 35.94
N ALA A 103 21.49 -1.07 35.72
CA ALA A 103 22.42 -2.00 36.35
C ALA A 103 23.84 -1.88 35.77
N ILE A 104 23.98 -1.51 34.49
CA ILE A 104 25.29 -1.30 33.86
C ILE A 104 25.94 0.02 34.34
N SER A 105 25.13 1.06 34.59
CA SER A 105 25.63 2.35 35.09
C SER A 105 26.19 2.31 36.52
N SER A 106 25.82 1.32 37.35
CA SER A 106 26.34 1.19 38.72
C SER A 106 27.68 0.45 38.80
N TYR A 107 28.15 -0.16 37.71
CA TYR A 107 29.49 -0.78 37.65
C TYR A 107 30.55 0.12 36.99
N GLY A 108 30.12 1.14 36.23
CA GLY A 108 31.03 2.06 35.54
C GLY A 108 31.56 3.22 36.39
N SER A 109 31.04 3.44 37.60
CA SER A 109 31.40 4.58 38.44
C SER A 109 32.50 4.31 39.49
N ASN A 110 33.11 3.12 39.50
CA ASN A 110 34.18 2.76 40.45
C ASN A 110 35.57 2.55 39.81
N LEU A 111 35.81 3.07 38.60
CA LEU A 111 37.10 2.92 37.90
C LEU A 111 37.78 4.24 37.51
N VAL A 112 37.40 5.36 38.11
CA VAL A 112 38.16 6.61 38.02
C VAL A 112 38.18 7.28 39.38
N GLY A 113 39.15 6.89 40.22
CA GLY A 113 39.33 7.45 41.54
C GLY A 113 40.52 6.78 42.24
N VAL A 114 41.68 7.45 42.10
CA VAL A 114 43.02 7.15 42.65
C VAL A 114 43.89 6.25 41.78
#